data_AF-A0A453MEB7-F1
#
_entry.id   AF-A0A453MEB7-F1
#
_cell.length_a   1.000
_cell.length_b   1.000
_cell.length_c   1.000
_cell.angle_alpha   90.00
_cell.angle_beta   90.00
_cell.angle_gamma   90.00
#
_symmetry.space_group_name_H-M   'P 1'
#
loop_
_entity.id
_entity.type
_entity.pdbx_description
1 polymer ?
#
loop_
_entity_poly.entity_id
_entity_poly.type
_entity_poly.pdbx_seq_one_letter_code
_entity_poly.pdbx_strand_id
1 'polypeptide(L)'
;MDIALLEVLVEHHNNGDHAQNGWKYHVYSAVIGNVREKCNVTITKENISSRCKTFEKHYEAISKMLSQSGFGWDWINNKLSIDSEDVWIKYVAANKKAGFYKNKVIKNWDAITTIYSEDHANGEGAVTSAETVVEPTMEPNEASP
;
A
#
# COMPACT_ATOMS: atom_id res chain seq x y z
N MET A 1 -3.21 0.23 -20.77
CA MET A 1 -3.76 1.25 -19.85
C MET A 1 -3.13 1.16 -18.47
N ASP A 2 -3.28 0.06 -17.72
CA ASP A 2 -2.73 -0.02 -16.34
C ASP A 2 -1.23 0.23 -16.26
N ILE A 3 -0.45 -0.27 -17.22
CA ILE A 3 0.99 -0.01 -17.31
C ILE A 3 1.25 1.50 -17.40
N ALA A 4 0.64 2.18 -18.38
CA ALA A 4 0.76 3.63 -18.55
C ALA A 4 0.32 4.44 -17.32
N LEU A 5 -0.71 3.97 -16.62
CA LEU A 5 -1.14 4.59 -15.38
C LEU A 5 -0.09 4.41 -14.27
N LEU A 6 0.39 3.18 -14.07
CA LEU A 6 1.32 2.83 -13.00
C LEU A 6 2.72 3.42 -13.19
N GLU A 7 3.20 3.57 -14.43
CA GLU A 7 4.46 4.27 -14.71
C GLU A 7 4.50 5.66 -14.06
N VAL A 8 3.44 6.46 -14.25
CA VAL A 8 3.32 7.80 -13.67
C VAL A 8 3.13 7.74 -12.17
N LEU A 9 2.33 6.80 -11.67
CA LEU A 9 2.11 6.66 -10.23
C LEU A 9 3.39 6.25 -9.48
N VAL A 10 4.22 5.39 -10.06
CA VAL A 10 5.52 4.99 -9.46
C VAL A 10 6.47 6.18 -9.43
N GLU A 11 6.58 6.93 -10.51
CA GLU A 11 7.41 8.15 -10.55
C GLU A 11 7.00 9.14 -9.46
N HIS A 12 5.71 9.45 -9.36
CA HIS A 12 5.20 10.38 -8.35
C HIS A 12 5.19 9.81 -6.93
N HIS A 13 5.11 8.48 -6.76
CA HIS A 13 5.32 7.83 -5.47
C HIS A 13 6.72 8.17 -4.94
N ASN A 14 7.74 7.96 -5.78
CA ASN A 14 9.14 8.21 -5.43
C ASN A 14 9.44 9.69 -5.17
N ASN A 15 8.65 10.59 -5.77
CA ASN A 15 8.74 12.04 -5.52
C ASN A 15 7.99 12.51 -4.27
N GLY A 16 7.28 11.62 -3.55
CA GLY A 16 6.49 11.98 -2.37
C GLY A 16 5.24 12.81 -2.69
N ASP A 17 4.66 12.65 -3.89
CA ASP A 17 3.50 13.41 -4.35
C ASP A 17 2.14 12.89 -3.85
N HIS A 18 2.15 12.38 -2.62
CA HIS A 18 0.97 11.98 -1.89
C HIS A 18 0.27 13.18 -1.25
N ALA A 19 -1.04 13.03 -1.07
CA ALA A 19 -1.91 13.91 -0.30
C ALA A 19 -2.55 13.09 0.83
N GLN A 20 -3.22 13.74 1.78
CA GLN A 20 -3.85 13.06 2.93
C GLN A 20 -4.75 11.89 2.52
N ASN A 21 -5.44 12.00 1.37
CA ASN A 21 -6.40 11.01 0.88
C ASN A 21 -6.10 10.55 -0.56
N GLY A 22 -4.83 10.30 -0.89
CA GLY A 22 -4.42 9.78 -2.20
C GLY A 22 -3.32 10.62 -2.84
N TRP A 23 -3.56 11.09 -4.07
CA TRP A 23 -2.54 11.80 -4.85
C TRP A 23 -2.80 13.31 -4.90
N LYS A 24 -1.73 14.11 -5.07
CA LYS A 24 -1.86 15.53 -5.42
C LYS A 24 -2.53 15.70 -6.79
N TYR A 25 -3.17 16.86 -7.01
CA TYR A 25 -3.95 17.11 -8.24
C TYR A 25 -3.13 16.91 -9.53
N HIS A 26 -1.88 17.39 -9.56
CA HIS A 26 -1.02 17.31 -10.74
C HIS A 26 -0.72 15.87 -11.16
N VAL A 27 -0.67 14.93 -10.22
CA VAL A 27 -0.46 13.51 -10.51
C VAL A 27 -1.62 12.96 -11.35
N TYR A 28 -2.86 13.31 -11.02
CA TYR A 28 -4.02 12.90 -11.84
C TYR A 28 -3.95 13.47 -13.25
N SER A 29 -3.57 14.75 -13.39
CA SER A 29 -3.38 15.37 -14.71
C SER A 29 -2.28 14.68 -15.52
N ALA A 30 -1.16 14.34 -14.89
CA ALA A 30 -0.06 13.62 -15.51
C ALA A 30 -0.48 12.21 -15.98
N VAL A 31 -1.21 11.47 -15.13
CA VAL A 31 -1.75 10.15 -15.49
C VAL A 31 -2.70 10.25 -16.69
N ILE A 32 -3.62 11.23 -16.69
CA ILE A 32 -4.55 11.44 -17.81
C ILE A 32 -3.77 11.73 -19.09
N GLY A 33 -2.75 12.59 -19.03
CA GLY A 33 -1.88 12.90 -20.16
C GLY A 33 -1.17 11.67 -20.71
N ASN A 34 -0.48 10.92 -19.86
CA ASN A 34 0.29 9.74 -20.26
C ASN A 34 -0.60 8.62 -20.81
N VAL A 35 -1.76 8.38 -20.20
CA VAL A 35 -2.71 7.38 -20.74
C VAL A 35 -3.27 7.82 -22.09
N ARG A 36 -3.57 9.10 -22.27
CA ARG A 36 -4.01 9.62 -23.56
C ARG A 36 -2.94 9.44 -24.63
N GLU A 37 -1.68 9.73 -24.32
CA GLU A 37 -0.57 9.58 -25.25
C GLU A 37 -0.29 8.11 -25.59
N LYS A 38 -0.10 7.25 -24.59
CA LYS A 38 0.34 5.85 -24.81
C LYS A 38 -0.79 4.91 -25.23
N CYS A 39 -2.02 5.19 -24.81
CA CYS A 39 -3.15 4.29 -25.04
C CYS A 39 -4.22 4.87 -25.98
N ASN A 40 -4.12 6.16 -26.35
CA ASN A 40 -5.13 6.87 -27.14
C ASN A 40 -6.55 6.79 -26.53
N VAL A 41 -6.63 6.85 -25.19
CA VAL A 41 -7.89 6.83 -24.43
C VAL A 41 -7.92 7.98 -23.45
N THR A 42 -9.07 8.66 -23.37
CA THR A 42 -9.33 9.67 -22.34
C THR A 42 -9.92 9.00 -21.11
N ILE A 43 -9.34 9.26 -19.95
CA ILE A 43 -9.82 8.78 -18.65
C ILE A 43 -10.06 9.96 -17.70
N THR A 44 -10.87 9.74 -16.67
CA THR A 44 -11.14 10.71 -15.62
C THR A 44 -10.41 10.38 -14.32
N LYS A 45 -10.43 11.33 -13.38
CA LYS A 45 -9.92 11.14 -12.01
C LYS A 45 -10.61 9.96 -11.32
N GLU A 46 -11.90 9.75 -11.57
CA GLU A 46 -12.69 8.66 -10.98
C GLU A 46 -12.24 7.30 -11.54
N ASN A 47 -11.92 7.23 -12.83
CA ASN A 47 -11.34 6.02 -13.42
C ASN A 47 -10.00 5.69 -12.73
N ILE A 48 -9.12 6.68 -12.55
CA ILE A 48 -7.82 6.50 -11.87
C ILE A 48 -8.04 6.03 -10.43
N SER A 49 -8.91 6.71 -9.69
CA SER A 49 -9.21 6.38 -8.29
C SER A 49 -9.76 4.96 -8.14
N SER A 50 -10.63 4.52 -9.06
CA SER A 50 -11.16 3.15 -9.09
C SER A 50 -10.07 2.11 -9.36
N ARG A 51 -9.11 2.42 -10.26
CA ARG A 51 -7.96 1.57 -10.53
C ARG A 51 -7.01 1.50 -9.33
N CYS A 52 -6.71 2.62 -8.67
CA CYS A 52 -5.91 2.64 -7.43
C CYS A 52 -6.51 1.73 -6.35
N LYS A 53 -7.82 1.83 -6.10
CA LYS A 53 -8.53 0.93 -5.17
C LYS A 53 -8.45 -0.55 -5.58
N THR A 54 -8.31 -0.84 -6.87
CA THR A 54 -8.14 -2.21 -7.36
C THR A 54 -6.72 -2.70 -7.09
N PHE A 55 -5.70 -1.86 -7.31
CA PHE A 55 -4.30 -2.19 -7.01
C PHE A 55 -4.07 -2.40 -5.52
N GLU A 56 -4.60 -1.52 -4.68
CA GLU A 56 -4.57 -1.66 -3.22
C GLU A 56 -5.15 -3.01 -2.77
N LYS A 57 -6.33 -3.40 -3.27
CA LYS A 57 -6.93 -4.71 -2.97
C LYS A 57 -6.12 -5.90 -3.47
N HIS A 58 -5.41 -5.74 -4.59
CA HIS A 58 -4.48 -6.76 -5.07
C HIS A 58 -3.30 -6.88 -4.12
N TYR A 59 -2.70 -5.75 -3.73
CA TYR A 59 -1.60 -5.71 -2.78
C TYR A 59 -1.98 -6.37 -1.46
N GLU A 60 -3.04 -5.91 -0.79
CA GLU A 60 -3.48 -6.45 0.50
C GLU A 60 -3.69 -7.98 0.47
N ALA A 61 -4.40 -8.46 -0.55
CA ALA A 61 -4.73 -9.88 -0.65
C ALA A 61 -3.50 -10.75 -0.92
N ILE A 62 -2.65 -10.31 -1.85
CA ILE A 62 -1.48 -11.09 -2.29
C ILE A 62 -0.37 -11.00 -1.25
N SER A 63 -0.08 -9.84 -0.69
CA SER A 63 0.91 -9.69 0.38
C SER A 63 0.53 -10.53 1.61
N LYS A 64 -0.76 -10.63 1.94
CA LYS A 64 -1.24 -11.54 2.98
C LYS A 64 -1.01 -13.02 2.65
N MET A 65 -1.13 -13.42 1.38
CA MET A 65 -0.81 -14.80 0.97
C MET A 65 0.70 -15.03 1.00
N LEU A 66 1.49 -14.10 0.47
CA LEU A 66 2.96 -14.18 0.45
C LEU A 66 3.60 -14.18 1.84
N SER A 67 2.89 -13.70 2.87
CA SER A 67 3.35 -13.83 4.27
C SER A 67 3.13 -15.21 4.87
N GLN A 68 2.45 -16.12 4.17
CA GLN A 68 2.21 -17.50 4.62
C GLN A 68 3.22 -18.46 4.01
N SER A 69 3.62 -19.48 4.78
CA SER A 69 4.43 -20.57 4.26
C SER A 69 3.71 -21.29 3.12
N GLY A 70 4.45 -21.61 2.05
CA GLY A 70 3.93 -22.33 0.88
C GLY A 70 3.35 -21.45 -0.21
N PHE A 71 3.50 -20.12 -0.08
CA PHE A 71 3.12 -19.14 -1.09
C PHE A 71 4.35 -18.36 -1.55
N GLY A 72 4.39 -18.09 -2.85
CA GLY A 72 5.40 -17.26 -3.47
C GLY A 72 4.82 -16.48 -4.64
N TRP A 73 5.67 -15.70 -5.31
CA TRP A 73 5.30 -15.00 -6.52
C TRP A 73 6.09 -15.56 -7.71
N ASP A 74 5.38 -15.96 -8.76
CA ASP A 74 5.97 -16.36 -10.03
C ASP A 74 6.16 -15.11 -10.90
N TRP A 75 7.39 -14.59 -10.93
CA TRP A 75 7.76 -13.40 -11.69
C TRP A 75 7.68 -13.61 -13.22
N ILE A 76 7.81 -14.85 -13.69
CA ILE A 76 7.75 -15.16 -15.13
C ILE A 76 6.29 -15.12 -15.61
N ASN A 77 5.42 -15.82 -14.88
CA ASN A 77 4.00 -15.93 -15.23
C ASN A 77 3.13 -14.81 -14.64
N ASN A 78 3.70 -13.95 -13.79
CA ASN A 78 3.04 -12.84 -13.12
C ASN A 78 1.80 -13.29 -12.33
N LYS A 79 1.94 -14.32 -11.52
CA LYS A 79 0.85 -14.88 -10.71
C LYS A 79 1.37 -15.49 -9.41
N LEU A 80 0.45 -15.84 -8.51
CA LEU A 80 0.77 -16.55 -7.27
C LEU A 80 1.37 -17.93 -7.58
N SER A 81 2.51 -18.23 -6.94
CA SER A 81 3.09 -19.57 -6.88
C SER A 81 2.66 -20.22 -5.57
N ILE A 82 2.34 -21.51 -5.62
CA ILE A 82 1.85 -22.27 -4.46
C ILE A 82 2.59 -23.60 -4.45
N ASP A 83 3.16 -23.97 -3.30
CA ASP A 83 3.99 -25.18 -3.18
C ASP A 83 3.19 -26.46 -3.41
N SER A 84 1.92 -26.49 -3.01
CA SER A 84 1.02 -27.63 -3.22
C SER A 84 -0.46 -27.27 -3.20
N GLU A 85 -1.29 -28.14 -3.78
CA GLU A 85 -2.75 -27.99 -3.73
C GLU A 85 -3.29 -28.02 -2.29
N ASP A 86 -2.66 -28.79 -1.40
CA ASP A 86 -3.06 -28.86 0.01
C ASP A 86 -2.88 -27.51 0.74
N VAL A 87 -1.79 -26.79 0.45
CA VAL A 87 -1.57 -25.43 0.97
C VAL A 87 -2.70 -24.52 0.50
N TRP A 88 -3.06 -24.60 -0.78
CA TRP A 88 -4.15 -23.82 -1.34
C TRP A 88 -5.51 -24.12 -0.69
N ILE A 89 -5.87 -25.40 -0.60
CA ILE A 89 -7.14 -25.86 -0.02
C ILE A 89 -7.28 -25.38 1.43
N LYS A 90 -6.22 -25.53 2.24
CA LYS A 90 -6.22 -25.07 3.63
C LYS A 90 -6.42 -23.56 3.73
N TYR A 91 -5.72 -22.78 2.90
CA TYR A 91 -5.82 -21.32 2.94
C TYR A 91 -7.21 -20.82 2.52
N VAL A 92 -7.77 -21.35 1.42
CA VAL A 92 -9.07 -20.89 0.89
C VAL A 92 -10.25 -21.35 1.76
N ALA A 93 -10.12 -22.44 2.53
CA ALA A 93 -11.12 -22.84 3.51
C ALA A 93 -11.40 -21.74 4.54
N ALA A 94 -10.35 -21.03 4.97
CA ALA A 94 -10.46 -19.85 5.84
C ALA A 94 -10.68 -18.53 5.08
N ASN A 95 -10.26 -18.45 3.81
CA ASN A 95 -10.25 -17.21 3.02
C ASN A 95 -10.93 -17.40 1.66
N LYS A 96 -12.25 -17.67 1.63
CA LYS A 96 -12.98 -17.98 0.38
C LYS A 96 -12.78 -16.98 -0.76
N LYS A 97 -12.63 -15.68 -0.44
CA LYS A 97 -12.39 -14.61 -1.42
C LYS A 97 -11.02 -14.70 -2.12
N ALA A 98 -10.04 -15.37 -1.49
CA ALA A 98 -8.73 -15.60 -2.09
C ALA A 98 -8.80 -16.48 -3.34
N GLY A 99 -9.88 -17.27 -3.50
CA GLY A 99 -10.19 -18.08 -4.68
C GLY A 99 -9.90 -17.38 -6.02
N PHE A 100 -10.19 -16.09 -6.10
CA PHE A 100 -9.95 -15.25 -7.27
C PHE A 100 -8.49 -15.24 -7.74
N TYR A 101 -7.52 -15.34 -6.82
CA TYR A 101 -6.11 -15.12 -7.11
C TYR A 101 -5.34 -16.37 -7.57
N LYS A 102 -5.90 -17.59 -7.41
CA LYS A 102 -5.19 -18.85 -7.72
C LYS A 102 -4.51 -18.84 -9.09
N ASN A 103 -5.25 -18.38 -10.09
CA ASN A 103 -4.83 -18.35 -11.49
C ASN A 103 -4.83 -16.93 -12.07
N LYS A 104 -4.93 -15.91 -11.21
CA LYS A 104 -5.01 -14.52 -11.66
C LYS A 104 -3.62 -14.04 -12.07
N VAL A 105 -3.51 -13.57 -13.31
CA VAL A 105 -2.32 -12.90 -13.80
C VAL A 105 -2.39 -11.41 -13.46
N ILE A 106 -1.36 -10.88 -12.79
CA ILE A 106 -1.21 -9.47 -12.42
C ILE A 106 0.18 -9.02 -12.88
N LYS A 107 0.25 -8.54 -14.12
CA LYS A 107 1.49 -8.16 -14.80
C LYS A 107 2.25 -7.01 -14.15
N ASN A 108 1.58 -6.24 -13.30
CA ASN A 108 2.12 -5.00 -12.74
C ASN A 108 2.40 -5.16 -11.24
N TRP A 109 2.66 -6.39 -10.77
CA TRP A 109 2.86 -6.66 -9.35
C TRP A 109 4.01 -5.83 -8.76
N ASP A 110 5.13 -5.71 -9.47
CA ASP A 110 6.28 -4.90 -9.06
C ASP A 110 5.96 -3.42 -8.82
N ALA A 111 5.22 -2.80 -9.75
CA ALA A 111 4.77 -1.41 -9.59
C ALA A 111 3.74 -1.26 -8.46
N ILE A 112 2.86 -2.26 -8.28
CA ILE A 112 1.89 -2.27 -7.19
C ILE A 112 2.62 -2.41 -5.84
N THR A 113 3.58 -3.31 -5.72
CA THR A 113 4.38 -3.44 -4.49
C THR A 113 5.13 -2.16 -4.22
N THR A 114 5.75 -1.53 -5.22
CA THR A 114 6.47 -0.25 -5.04
C THR A 114 5.57 0.85 -4.45
N ILE A 115 4.32 0.95 -4.89
CA ILE A 115 3.42 2.04 -4.43
C ILE A 115 2.81 1.74 -3.06
N TYR A 116 2.51 0.47 -2.77
CA TYR A 116 1.66 0.07 -1.64
C TYR A 116 2.39 -0.73 -0.57
N SER A 117 3.66 -1.09 -0.78
CA SER A 117 4.47 -1.63 0.31
C SER A 117 4.60 -0.60 1.41
N GLU A 118 4.39 -1.03 2.65
CA GLU A 118 4.66 -0.20 3.82
C GLU A 118 6.18 0.01 3.92
N ASP A 119 6.71 0.97 3.16
CA ASP A 119 8.00 1.55 3.48
C ASP A 119 7.82 2.34 4.78
N HIS A 120 8.38 1.78 5.85
CA HIS A 120 8.53 2.44 7.14
C HIS A 120 9.38 3.72 6.95
N ALA A 121 8.72 4.84 6.66
CA ALA A 121 9.30 6.18 6.66
C ALA A 121 8.32 7.18 7.31
N ASN A 122 8.37 7.17 8.64
CA ASN A 122 8.22 8.29 9.57
C ASN A 122 6.95 9.15 9.51
N GLY A 123 5.94 8.71 10.28
CA GLY A 123 4.91 9.56 10.87
C GLY A 123 4.95 9.56 12.40
N GLU A 124 6.09 9.27 13.04
CA GLU A 124 6.27 9.63 14.45
C GLU A 124 6.47 11.13 14.54
N GLY A 125 5.36 11.83 14.75
CA GLY A 125 5.33 13.29 14.89
C GLY A 125 4.01 13.82 15.43
N ALA A 126 3.22 13.01 16.13
CA ALA A 126 2.21 13.52 17.05
C ALA A 126 2.80 13.46 18.46
N VAL A 127 3.74 14.36 18.76
CA VAL A 127 4.03 14.71 20.14
C VAL A 127 2.78 15.47 20.63
N THR A 128 1.88 14.74 21.27
CA THR A 128 0.83 15.35 22.09
C THR A 128 1.55 16.12 23.19
N SER A 129 1.57 17.44 23.06
CA SER A 129 1.96 18.34 24.13
C SER A 129 0.95 18.20 25.26
N ALA A 130 1.21 17.28 26.19
CA ALA A 130 0.61 17.32 27.51
C ALA A 130 1.65 17.97 28.43
N GLU A 131 1.60 19.31 28.48
CA GLU A 131 2.23 20.07 29.55
C GLU A 131 1.63 19.59 30.87
N THR A 132 2.38 18.77 31.61
CA THR A 132 2.10 18.52 33.02
C THR A 132 3.10 19.34 33.81
N VAL A 133 2.63 20.50 34.27
CA VAL A 133 3.30 21.30 35.30
C VAL A 133 3.47 20.41 36.53
N VAL A 134 4.70 20.02 36.83
CA VAL A 134 5.08 19.49 38.14
C VAL A 134 5.49 20.67 39.01
N GLU A 135 4.63 21.01 39.96
CA GLU A 135 4.97 21.90 41.07
C GLU A 135 5.93 21.17 42.04
N PRO A 136 6.99 21.84 42.54
CA PRO A 136 7.99 21.21 43.38
C PRO A 136 7.54 21.11 44.84
N THR A 137 7.84 19.97 45.44
CA THR A 137 7.74 19.62 46.86
C THR A 137 8.45 20.62 47.78
N MET A 138 7.76 21.06 48.83
CA MET A 138 8.37 21.67 50.02
C MET A 138 8.04 20.80 51.25
N GLU A 139 9.02 20.08 51.78
CA GLU A 139 8.99 19.58 53.16
C GLU A 139 10.07 20.32 53.97
N PRO A 140 9.73 20.96 55.11
CA PRO A 140 10.72 21.52 56.02
C PRO A 140 11.20 20.43 57.00
N ASN A 141 12.51 20.19 56.98
CA ASN A 141 13.21 19.31 57.91
C ASN A 141 13.19 19.89 59.34
N GLU A 142 12.69 19.12 60.31
CA GLU A 142 12.75 19.44 61.74
C GLU A 142 14.19 19.38 62.24
N ALA A 143 14.60 20.43 62.96
CA ALA A 143 15.85 20.46 63.71
C ALA A 143 15.55 20.23 65.21
N SER A 144 16.22 19.25 65.79
CA SER A 144 16.50 19.12 67.22
C SER A 144 17.72 18.20 67.37
N PRO A 145 18.53 18.33 68.44
CA PRO A 145 18.20 18.90 69.75
C PRO A 145 18.90 20.21 70.11
#